data_AF-A0A1G8MVQ0-F1
#
_entry.id   AF-A0A1G8MVQ0-F1
#
_cell.length_a   1.000
_cell.length_b   1.000
_cell.length_c   1.000
_cell.angle_alpha   90.00
_cell.angle_beta   90.00
_cell.angle_gamma   90.00
#
_symmetry.space_group_name_H-M   'P 1'
#
loop_
_entity.id
_entity.type
_entity.pdbx_description
1 polymer ?
#
loop_
_entity_poly.entity_id
_entity_poly.type
_entity_poly.pdbx_seq_one_letter_code
_entity_poly.pdbx_strand_id
1 'polypeptide(L)'
;MGFLIIQCIMQYLILYAFLAALCFFGVKINDSKSEKVLTIQANANLLRGVFAIFIIYTHCTLAFENLPIVLIPLRKVSTFGVGYFFILSGYGLAYSFGKKENYLKGFLSGKLTKIAVPALVSCIISLVAEHFFLSYDLTILKIFTSMNWCIYSLIVLYIVFYLVYKFMPSRFGRVIGMLILTVVITVLIAFVVKGIGQKITGK
;
A
#
# COMPACT_ATOMS: atom_id res chain seq x y z
N MET A 1 33.68 12.55 16.00
CA MET A 1 33.11 11.57 15.04
C MET A 1 32.38 10.42 15.74
N GLY A 2 32.95 9.77 16.77
CA GLY A 2 32.30 8.66 17.49
C GLY A 2 30.96 8.99 18.18
N PHE A 3 30.82 10.19 18.76
CA PHE A 3 29.60 10.62 19.44
C PHE A 3 28.37 10.72 18.51
N LEU A 4 28.57 11.23 17.29
CA LEU A 4 27.53 11.32 16.25
C LEU A 4 27.08 9.94 15.76
N ILE A 5 28.02 9.00 15.62
CA ILE A 5 27.72 7.62 15.20
C ILE A 5 26.87 6.91 16.26
N ILE A 6 27.23 7.06 17.54
CA ILE A 6 26.47 6.48 18.65
C ILE A 6 25.05 7.06 18.72
N GLN A 7 24.89 8.37 18.49
CA GLN A 7 23.59 9.03 18.50
C GLN A 7 22.68 8.54 17.36
N CYS A 8 23.23 8.37 16.14
CA CYS A 8 22.50 7.76 15.03
C CYS A 8 22.09 6.31 15.31
N ILE A 9 23.01 5.48 15.82
CA ILE A 9 22.72 4.08 16.16
C ILE A 9 21.60 4.00 17.21
N MET A 10 21.66 4.85 18.24
CA MET A 10 20.64 4.91 19.28
C MET A 10 19.27 5.31 18.73
N GLN A 11 19.20 6.28 17.80
CA GLN A 11 17.96 6.65 17.13
C GLN A 11 17.36 5.48 16.32
N TYR A 12 18.18 4.72 15.61
CA TYR A 12 17.70 3.55 14.86
C TYR A 12 17.23 2.42 15.77
N LEU A 13 17.92 2.17 16.89
CA LEU A 13 17.47 1.20 17.88
C LEU A 13 16.13 1.60 18.51
N ILE A 14 15.93 2.89 18.79
CA ILE A 14 14.65 3.43 19.27
C ILE A 14 13.55 3.21 18.23
N LEU A 15 13.82 3.46 16.94
CA LEU A 15 12.86 3.20 15.86
C LEU A 15 12.46 1.71 15.78
N TYR A 16 13.43 0.80 15.83
CA TYR A 16 13.15 -0.64 15.84
C TYR A 16 12.37 -1.08 17.08
N ALA A 17 12.72 -0.55 18.25
CA ALA A 17 11.99 -0.81 19.48
C ALA A 17 10.55 -0.27 19.42
N PHE A 18 10.35 0.93 18.84
CA PHE A 18 9.02 1.50 18.62
C PHE A 18 8.18 0.69 17.64
N LEU A 19 8.75 0.26 16.52
CA LEU A 19 8.07 -0.60 15.54
C LEU A 19 7.76 -1.98 16.13
N ALA A 20 8.67 -2.56 16.89
CA ALA A 20 8.45 -3.81 17.61
C ALA A 20 7.32 -3.64 18.65
N ALA A 21 7.35 -2.56 19.44
CA ALA A 21 6.29 -2.24 20.37
C ALA A 21 4.94 -2.12 19.65
N LEU A 22 4.84 -1.42 18.52
CA LEU A 22 3.61 -1.36 17.73
C LEU A 22 3.12 -2.73 17.25
N CYS A 23 4.02 -3.64 16.87
CA CYS A 23 3.67 -5.00 16.45
C CYS A 23 3.22 -5.90 17.60
N PHE A 24 3.81 -5.75 18.79
CA PHE A 24 3.55 -6.60 19.96
C PHE A 24 2.53 -6.01 20.95
N PHE A 25 2.24 -4.71 20.86
CA PHE A 25 1.32 -4.04 21.76
C PHE A 25 -0.11 -4.54 21.56
N GLY A 26 -0.67 -5.14 22.60
CA GLY A 26 -2.03 -5.67 22.58
C GLY A 26 -2.20 -7.01 21.88
N VAL A 27 -1.12 -7.71 21.53
CA VAL A 27 -1.19 -9.08 21.01
C VAL A 27 -1.68 -10.02 22.11
N LYS A 28 -2.85 -10.64 21.91
CA LYS A 28 -3.37 -11.71 22.76
C LYS A 28 -3.41 -12.98 21.93
N ILE A 29 -2.71 -14.02 22.39
CA ILE A 29 -2.78 -15.35 21.78
C ILE A 29 -4.06 -15.98 22.30
N ASN A 30 -5.01 -16.22 21.41
CA ASN A 30 -6.29 -16.82 21.75
C ASN A 30 -6.45 -18.14 20.98
N ASP A 31 -7.12 -19.11 21.58
CA ASP A 31 -7.35 -20.40 20.93
C ASP A 31 -8.30 -20.23 19.72
N SER A 32 -7.78 -20.58 18.54
CA SER A 32 -8.41 -20.39 17.22
C SER A 32 -9.82 -20.98 17.09
N LYS A 33 -10.16 -21.99 17.91
CA LYS A 33 -11.44 -22.72 17.83
C LYS A 33 -12.71 -21.89 18.10
N SER A 34 -12.60 -20.69 18.69
CA SER A 34 -13.77 -19.86 19.05
C SER A 34 -13.70 -18.41 18.56
N GLU A 35 -12.80 -18.09 17.61
CA GLU A 35 -12.72 -16.71 17.14
C GLU A 35 -13.88 -16.36 16.20
N LYS A 36 -14.71 -15.39 16.62
CA LYS A 36 -15.77 -14.84 15.78
C LYS A 36 -15.15 -14.16 14.57
N VAL A 37 -15.77 -14.29 13.38
CA VAL A 37 -15.32 -13.65 12.13
C VAL A 37 -15.11 -12.13 12.28
N LEU A 38 -15.88 -11.48 13.17
CA LEU A 38 -15.72 -10.07 13.49
C LEU A 38 -14.36 -9.75 14.13
N THR A 39 -13.88 -10.60 15.04
CA THR A 39 -12.57 -10.46 15.70
C THR A 39 -11.44 -10.62 14.69
N ILE A 40 -11.54 -11.62 13.81
CA ILE A 40 -10.58 -11.82 12.70
C ILE A 40 -10.52 -10.59 11.80
N GLN A 41 -11.67 -10.02 11.44
CA GLN A 41 -11.74 -8.79 10.64
C GLN A 41 -11.13 -7.58 11.36
N ALA A 42 -11.33 -7.45 12.67
CA ALA A 42 -10.73 -6.39 13.47
C ALA A 42 -9.20 -6.51 13.49
N ASN A 43 -8.67 -7.72 13.73
CA ASN A 43 -7.24 -8.00 13.72
C ASN A 43 -6.63 -7.74 12.33
N ALA A 44 -7.32 -8.15 11.26
CA ALA A 44 -6.90 -7.87 9.89
C ALA A 44 -6.84 -6.36 9.58
N ASN A 45 -7.75 -5.55 10.15
CA ASN A 45 -7.72 -4.10 10.00
C ASN A 45 -6.57 -3.46 10.78
N LEU A 46 -6.28 -3.92 12.00
CA LEU A 46 -5.13 -3.47 12.78
C LEU A 46 -3.83 -3.76 12.03
N LEU A 47 -3.67 -5.00 11.56
CA LEU A 47 -2.49 -5.42 10.81
C LEU A 47 -2.34 -4.65 9.50
N ARG A 48 -3.45 -4.32 8.82
CA ARG A 48 -3.43 -3.43 7.66
C ARG A 48 -2.90 -2.04 8.00
N GLY A 49 -3.25 -1.51 9.17
CA GLY A 49 -2.70 -0.25 9.68
C GLY A 49 -1.20 -0.32 9.91
N VAL A 50 -0.71 -1.39 10.53
CA VAL A 50 0.73 -1.63 10.74
C VAL A 50 1.48 -1.67 9.40
N PHE A 51 0.95 -2.39 8.40
CA PHE A 51 1.56 -2.41 7.07
C PHE A 51 1.51 -1.05 6.38
N ALA A 52 0.47 -0.24 6.57
CA ALA A 52 0.44 1.11 6.02
C ALA A 52 1.60 1.99 6.57
N ILE A 53 1.93 1.85 7.86
CA ILE A 53 3.08 2.54 8.47
C ILE A 53 4.40 2.07 7.82
N PHE A 54 4.56 0.76 7.61
CA PHE A 54 5.74 0.23 6.91
C PHE A 54 5.87 0.75 5.47
N ILE A 55 4.75 0.91 4.74
CA ILE A 55 4.75 1.49 3.39
C ILE A 55 5.25 2.94 3.40
N ILE A 56 4.72 3.77 4.32
CA ILE A 56 5.15 5.17 4.48
C ILE A 56 6.66 5.21 4.77
N TYR A 57 7.13 4.37 5.68
CA TYR A 57 8.54 4.27 6.02
C TYR A 57 9.41 3.97 4.78
N THR A 58 9.03 3.00 3.95
CA THR A 58 9.79 2.70 2.72
C THR A 58 9.88 3.89 1.79
N HIS A 59 8.79 4.64 1.59
CA HIS A 59 8.80 5.83 0.75
C HIS A 59 9.70 6.94 1.30
N CYS A 60 9.74 7.12 2.62
CA CYS A 60 10.70 8.05 3.25
C CYS A 60 12.15 7.59 3.03
N THR A 61 12.45 6.29 3.16
CA THR A 61 13.82 5.78 2.96
C THR A 61 14.27 5.74 1.50
N LEU A 62 13.34 5.70 0.54
CA LEU A 62 13.63 5.73 -0.89
C LEU A 62 14.22 7.07 -1.35
N ALA A 63 13.94 8.16 -0.64
CA ALA A 63 14.48 9.48 -0.93
C ALA A 63 15.98 9.61 -0.59
N PHE A 64 16.54 8.67 0.16
CA PHE A 64 17.95 8.69 0.58
C PHE A 64 18.75 7.62 -0.18
N GLU A 65 19.70 8.05 -1.01
CA GLU A 65 20.58 7.15 -1.77
C GLU A 65 21.54 6.37 -0.84
N ASN A 66 22.08 7.06 0.18
CA ASN A 66 22.99 6.49 1.17
C ASN A 66 22.24 6.09 2.44
N LEU A 67 21.46 5.00 2.36
CA LEU A 67 20.76 4.47 3.52
C LEU A 67 21.71 3.64 4.40
N PRO A 68 21.78 3.88 5.71
CA PRO A 68 22.63 3.09 6.60
C PRO A 68 22.26 1.60 6.54
N ILE A 69 23.28 0.74 6.59
CA ILE A 69 23.16 -0.73 6.44
C ILE A 69 22.08 -1.31 7.36
N VAL A 70 21.94 -0.74 8.56
CA VAL A 70 20.99 -1.14 9.59
C VAL A 70 19.52 -0.97 9.16
N LEU A 71 19.19 -0.07 8.22
CA LEU A 71 17.81 0.16 7.75
C LEU A 71 17.47 -0.58 6.45
N ILE A 72 18.45 -1.19 5.79
CA ILE A 72 18.26 -1.96 4.55
C ILE A 72 17.30 -3.14 4.73
N PRO A 73 17.40 -3.96 5.81
CA PRO A 73 16.46 -5.06 6.03
C PRO A 73 15.02 -4.57 6.17
N LEU A 74 14.82 -3.48 6.92
CA LEU A 74 13.49 -2.91 7.14
C LEU A 74 12.89 -2.38 5.84
N ARG A 75 13.69 -1.74 4.97
CA ARG A 75 13.24 -1.32 3.63
C ARG A 75 12.73 -2.51 2.80
N LYS A 76 13.45 -3.65 2.82
CA LYS A 76 13.05 -4.87 2.09
C LYS A 76 11.78 -5.50 2.68
N VAL A 77 11.68 -5.63 4.00
CA VAL A 77 10.50 -6.18 4.69
C VAL A 77 9.26 -5.34 4.38
N SER A 78 9.39 -4.03 4.43
CA SER A 78 8.31 -3.11 4.12
C SER A 78 7.83 -3.18 2.67
N THR A 79 8.69 -3.56 1.71
CA THR A 79 8.24 -3.87 0.33
C THR A 79 7.29 -5.07 0.30
N PHE A 80 7.56 -6.14 1.07
CA PHE A 80 6.60 -7.24 1.24
C PHE A 80 5.33 -6.79 1.97
N GLY A 81 5.44 -5.83 2.88
CA GLY A 81 4.33 -5.20 3.57
C GLY A 81 3.27 -4.62 2.62
N VAL A 82 3.66 -4.10 1.45
CA VAL A 82 2.73 -3.63 0.41
C VAL A 82 1.83 -4.77 -0.07
N GLY A 83 2.39 -5.95 -0.31
CA GLY A 83 1.63 -7.13 -0.75
C GLY A 83 0.61 -7.58 0.30
N TYR A 84 1.04 -7.67 1.56
CA TYR A 84 0.12 -7.97 2.66
C TYR A 84 -0.97 -6.91 2.84
N PHE A 85 -0.63 -5.64 2.67
CA PHE A 85 -1.61 -4.55 2.71
C PHE A 85 -2.70 -4.74 1.65
N PHE A 86 -2.34 -5.13 0.42
CA PHE A 86 -3.31 -5.40 -0.65
C PHE A 86 -4.18 -6.63 -0.34
N ILE A 87 -3.58 -7.71 0.15
CA ILE A 87 -4.33 -8.93 0.51
C ILE A 87 -5.34 -8.63 1.63
N LEU A 88 -4.90 -7.97 2.70
CA LEU A 88 -5.77 -7.60 3.81
C LEU A 88 -6.86 -6.64 3.33
N SER A 89 -6.54 -5.71 2.43
CA SER A 89 -7.51 -4.82 1.78
C SER A 89 -8.60 -5.59 1.03
N GLY A 90 -8.19 -6.54 0.19
CA GLY A 90 -9.11 -7.44 -0.52
C GLY A 90 -9.98 -8.28 0.42
N TYR A 91 -9.40 -8.83 1.50
CA TYR A 91 -10.15 -9.57 2.52
C TYR A 91 -11.25 -8.72 3.15
N GLY A 92 -10.93 -7.49 3.58
CA GLY A 92 -11.94 -6.60 4.18
C GLY A 92 -13.02 -6.16 3.20
N LEU A 93 -12.71 -6.09 1.90
CA LEU A 93 -13.70 -5.86 0.85
C LEU A 93 -14.64 -7.06 0.69
N ALA A 94 -14.10 -8.27 0.62
CA ALA A 94 -14.89 -9.50 0.52
C ALA A 94 -15.80 -9.68 1.74
N TYR A 95 -15.28 -9.44 2.95
CA TYR A 95 -16.07 -9.45 4.19
C TYR A 95 -17.18 -8.39 4.16
N SER A 96 -16.86 -7.16 3.75
CA SER A 96 -17.85 -6.08 3.68
C SER A 96 -18.97 -6.37 2.67
N PHE A 97 -18.64 -6.98 1.54
CA PHE A 97 -19.61 -7.41 0.55
C PHE A 97 -20.57 -8.48 1.10
N GLY A 98 -20.07 -9.44 1.88
CA GLY A 98 -20.90 -10.47 2.49
C GLY A 98 -21.82 -9.96 3.62
N LYS A 99 -21.47 -8.84 4.26
CA LYS A 99 -22.22 -8.27 5.40
C LYS A 99 -23.21 -7.17 4.99
N LYS A 100 -22.89 -6.39 3.97
CA LYS A 100 -23.69 -5.21 3.57
C LYS A 100 -24.52 -5.53 2.33
N GLU A 101 -25.84 -5.38 2.45
CA GLU A 101 -26.71 -5.43 1.29
C GLU A 101 -26.38 -4.29 0.31
N ASN A 102 -26.48 -4.58 -0.99
CA ASN A 102 -26.20 -3.62 -2.07
C ASN A 102 -24.81 -2.94 -1.99
N TYR A 103 -23.80 -3.61 -1.43
CA TYR A 103 -22.45 -3.05 -1.24
C TYR A 103 -21.81 -2.45 -2.50
N LEU A 104 -22.12 -3.00 -3.68
CA LEU A 104 -21.58 -2.52 -4.95
C LEU A 104 -22.18 -1.18 -5.40
N LYS A 105 -23.36 -0.80 -4.88
CA LYS A 105 -24.03 0.46 -5.25
C LYS A 105 -23.24 1.63 -4.67
N GLY A 106 -22.66 2.45 -5.55
CA GLY A 106 -21.79 3.56 -5.15
C GLY A 106 -20.40 3.15 -4.64
N PHE A 107 -20.01 1.88 -4.81
CA PHE A 107 -18.73 1.36 -4.33
C PHE A 107 -17.54 2.13 -4.88
N LEU A 108 -17.48 2.28 -6.21
CA LEU A 108 -16.35 2.95 -6.88
C LEU A 108 -16.28 4.42 -6.47
N SER A 109 -17.39 5.17 -6.54
CA SER A 109 -17.39 6.58 -6.14
C SER A 109 -16.97 6.76 -4.67
N GLY A 110 -17.58 6.03 -3.74
CA GLY A 110 -17.25 6.19 -2.32
C GLY A 110 -15.84 5.75 -1.94
N LYS A 111 -15.30 4.70 -2.58
CA LYS A 111 -13.95 4.19 -2.28
C LYS A 111 -12.86 4.97 -3.00
N LEU A 112 -13.07 5.31 -4.27
CA LEU A 112 -12.11 6.10 -5.03
C LEU A 112 -11.99 7.50 -4.44
N THR A 113 -13.08 8.17 -4.05
CA THR A 113 -12.98 9.49 -3.40
C THR A 113 -12.21 9.41 -2.08
N LYS A 114 -12.40 8.36 -1.27
CA LYS A 114 -11.67 8.18 -0.01
C LYS A 114 -10.17 7.95 -0.19
N ILE A 115 -9.73 7.47 -1.35
CA ILE A 115 -8.30 7.29 -1.67
C ILE A 115 -7.76 8.53 -2.39
N ALA A 116 -8.52 9.05 -3.35
CA ALA A 116 -8.16 10.19 -4.18
C ALA A 116 -8.01 11.47 -3.35
N VAL A 117 -8.87 11.70 -2.35
CA VAL A 117 -8.79 12.90 -1.51
C VAL A 117 -7.46 12.97 -0.74
N PRO A 118 -7.07 11.95 0.07
CA PRO A 118 -5.75 11.94 0.71
C PRO A 118 -4.58 12.02 -0.28
N ALA A 119 -4.68 11.34 -1.42
CA ALA A 119 -3.64 11.36 -2.45
C ALA A 119 -3.45 12.77 -3.05
N LEU A 120 -4.55 13.43 -3.43
CA LEU A 120 -4.54 14.79 -3.95
C LEU A 120 -4.01 15.79 -2.93
N VAL A 121 -4.44 15.68 -1.67
CA VAL A 121 -3.94 16.53 -0.58
C VAL A 121 -2.43 16.35 -0.43
N SER A 122 -1.94 15.11 -0.41
CA SER A 122 -0.50 14.84 -0.33
C SER A 122 0.26 15.43 -1.52
N CYS A 123 -0.26 15.31 -2.74
CA CYS A 123 0.40 15.87 -3.92
C CYS A 123 0.43 17.40 -3.90
N ILE A 124 -0.66 18.05 -3.47
CA ILE A 124 -0.71 19.52 -3.36
C ILE A 124 0.32 20.00 -2.35
N ILE A 125 0.40 19.35 -1.18
CA ILE A 125 1.40 19.69 -0.15
C ILE A 125 2.82 19.55 -0.70
N SER A 126 3.14 18.43 -1.37
CA SER A 126 4.45 18.22 -1.97
C SER A 126 4.80 19.28 -3.02
N LEU A 127 3.86 19.62 -3.88
CA LEU A 127 4.06 20.59 -4.96
C LEU A 127 4.23 22.02 -4.42
N VAL A 128 3.50 22.39 -3.36
CA VAL A 128 3.69 23.66 -2.65
C VAL A 128 5.07 23.70 -1.95
N ALA A 129 5.48 22.61 -1.32
CA ALA A 129 6.80 22.51 -0.69
C ALA A 129 7.93 22.63 -1.73
N GLU A 130 7.86 21.91 -2.84
CA GLU A 130 8.85 22.00 -3.92
C GLU A 130 8.96 23.41 -4.50
N HIS A 131 7.84 24.10 -4.66
CA HIS A 131 7.84 25.49 -5.15
C HIS A 131 8.50 26.45 -4.15
N PHE A 132 8.18 26.33 -2.86
CA PHE A 132 8.73 27.20 -1.81
C PHE A 132 10.22 26.94 -1.54
N PHE A 133 10.66 25.68 -1.52
CA PHE A 133 12.02 25.32 -1.12
C PHE A 133 13.00 25.19 -2.28
N LEU A 134 12.54 24.85 -3.49
CA LEU A 134 13.40 24.50 -4.62
C LEU A 134 13.12 25.33 -5.89
N SER A 135 12.18 26.28 -5.82
CA SER A 135 11.81 27.18 -6.93
C SER A 135 11.47 26.48 -8.25
N TYR A 136 10.92 25.26 -8.17
CA TYR A 136 10.46 24.53 -9.35
C TYR A 136 9.09 25.01 -9.85
N ASP A 137 8.89 24.90 -11.16
CA ASP A 137 7.63 25.24 -11.82
C ASP A 137 6.48 24.29 -11.46
N LEU A 138 5.30 24.88 -11.29
CA LEU A 138 4.04 24.21 -10.95
C LEU A 138 3.44 23.54 -12.20
N THR A 139 3.93 22.36 -12.58
CA THR A 139 3.34 21.60 -13.69
C THR A 139 2.33 20.57 -13.18
N ILE A 140 1.09 20.63 -13.68
CA ILE A 140 0.00 19.70 -13.33
C ILE A 140 0.36 18.23 -13.63
N LEU A 141 1.17 17.98 -14.66
CA LEU A 141 1.65 16.63 -15.00
C LEU A 141 2.52 16.00 -13.89
N LYS A 142 3.27 16.81 -13.11
CA LYS A 142 4.06 16.30 -11.98
C LYS A 142 3.20 15.73 -10.86
N ILE A 143 1.93 16.15 -10.74
CA ILE A 143 0.99 15.62 -9.74
C ILE A 143 0.76 14.13 -9.99
N PHE A 144 0.57 13.74 -11.26
CA PHE A 144 0.38 12.34 -11.65
C PHE A 144 1.67 11.53 -11.52
N THR A 145 2.82 12.13 -11.83
CA THR A 145 4.12 11.45 -11.70
C THR A 145 4.56 11.27 -10.24
N SER A 146 4.18 12.21 -9.36
CA SER A 146 4.50 12.18 -7.93
C SER A 146 3.57 11.29 -7.10
N MET A 147 2.44 10.87 -7.68
CA MET A 147 1.53 9.95 -7.01
C MET A 147 2.20 8.58 -6.87
N ASN A 148 2.20 8.04 -5.64
CA ASN A 148 2.82 6.75 -5.35
C ASN A 148 2.17 5.62 -6.17
N TRP A 149 3.00 4.76 -6.77
CA TRP A 149 2.57 3.59 -7.55
C TRP A 149 1.57 2.70 -6.79
N CYS A 150 1.73 2.59 -5.46
CA CYS A 150 0.84 1.84 -4.58
C CYS A 150 -0.61 2.33 -4.65
N ILE A 151 -0.82 3.64 -4.83
CA ILE A 151 -2.15 4.25 -4.95
C ILE A 151 -2.80 3.82 -6.28
N TYR A 152 -2.05 3.86 -7.37
CA TYR A 152 -2.51 3.38 -8.68
C TYR A 152 -2.86 1.90 -8.65
N SER A 153 -2.00 1.06 -8.06
CA SER A 153 -2.27 -0.37 -7.90
C SER A 153 -3.53 -0.63 -7.08
N LEU A 154 -3.75 0.13 -6.00
CA LEU A 154 -4.95 0.00 -5.17
C LEU A 154 -6.23 0.37 -5.94
N ILE A 155 -6.19 1.43 -6.75
CA ILE A 155 -7.31 1.83 -7.62
C ILE A 155 -7.63 0.72 -8.62
N VAL A 156 -6.62 0.18 -9.30
CA VAL A 156 -6.78 -0.92 -10.27
C VAL A 156 -7.37 -2.15 -9.58
N LEU A 157 -6.84 -2.56 -8.43
CA LEU A 157 -7.37 -3.69 -7.66
C LEU A 157 -8.83 -3.49 -7.23
N TYR A 158 -9.24 -2.26 -6.92
CA TYR A 158 -10.64 -1.96 -6.57
C TYR A 158 -11.57 -2.05 -7.79
N ILE A 159 -11.10 -1.64 -8.97
CA ILE A 159 -11.84 -1.80 -10.22
C ILE A 159 -11.99 -3.29 -10.56
N VAL A 160 -10.91 -4.06 -10.47
CA VAL A 160 -10.93 -5.52 -10.67
C VAL A 160 -11.91 -6.18 -9.69
N PHE A 161 -11.84 -5.83 -8.40
CA PHE A 161 -12.77 -6.31 -7.40
C PHE A 161 -14.23 -6.03 -7.77
N TYR A 162 -14.53 -4.79 -8.18
CA TYR A 162 -15.88 -4.40 -8.58
C TYR A 162 -16.37 -5.22 -9.79
N LEU A 163 -15.54 -5.39 -10.82
CA LEU A 163 -15.90 -6.16 -12.01
C LEU A 163 -16.18 -7.62 -11.65
N VAL A 164 -15.26 -8.27 -10.92
CA VAL A 164 -15.40 -9.68 -10.55
C VAL A 164 -16.65 -9.91 -9.69
N TYR A 165 -16.88 -9.09 -8.68
CA TYR A 165 -18.01 -9.26 -7.77
C TYR A 165 -19.35 -8.85 -8.39
N LYS A 166 -19.34 -8.05 -9.47
CA LYS A 166 -20.55 -7.70 -10.23
C LYS A 166 -20.95 -8.82 -11.19
N PHE A 167 -19.98 -9.46 -11.87
CA PHE A 167 -20.27 -10.44 -12.92
C PHE A 167 -20.27 -11.90 -12.43
N MET A 168 -19.56 -12.22 -11.36
CA MET A 168 -19.41 -13.60 -10.89
C MET A 168 -20.26 -13.84 -9.62
N PRO A 169 -21.36 -14.60 -9.70
CA PRO A 169 -22.19 -14.91 -8.53
C PRO A 169 -21.52 -15.94 -7.60
N SER A 170 -20.78 -16.91 -8.17
CA SER A 170 -20.18 -18.00 -7.42
C SER A 170 -19.01 -17.53 -6.55
N ARG A 171 -18.87 -18.10 -5.33
CA ARG A 171 -17.79 -17.76 -4.40
C ARG A 171 -16.42 -18.16 -4.95
N PHE A 172 -16.31 -19.38 -5.47
CA PHE A 172 -15.09 -19.88 -6.10
C PHE A 172 -14.73 -19.10 -7.37
N GLY A 173 -15.72 -18.79 -8.23
CA GLY A 173 -15.51 -17.99 -9.43
C GLY A 173 -15.00 -16.57 -9.11
N ARG A 174 -15.42 -15.98 -7.99
CA ARG A 174 -14.89 -14.68 -7.54
C ARG A 174 -13.42 -14.76 -7.12
N VAL A 175 -13.03 -15.79 -6.37
CA VAL A 175 -11.63 -15.96 -5.95
C VAL A 175 -10.72 -16.21 -7.16
N ILE A 176 -11.14 -17.13 -8.04
CA ILE A 176 -10.39 -17.45 -9.26
C ILE A 176 -10.34 -16.25 -10.20
N GLY A 177 -11.45 -15.55 -10.40
CA GLY A 177 -11.52 -14.35 -11.23
C GLY A 177 -10.63 -13.22 -10.73
N MET A 178 -10.58 -12.98 -9.42
CA MET A 178 -9.64 -12.03 -8.81
C MET A 178 -8.18 -12.42 -9.07
N LEU A 179 -7.84 -13.70 -8.90
CA LEU A 179 -6.48 -14.18 -9.11
C LEU A 179 -6.06 -14.07 -10.57
N ILE A 180 -6.89 -14.56 -11.50
CA ILE A 180 -6.61 -14.53 -12.94
C ILE A 180 -6.46 -13.09 -13.42
N LEU A 181 -7.41 -12.20 -13.13
CA LEU A 181 -7.34 -10.81 -13.62
C LEU A 181 -6.15 -10.06 -13.04
N THR A 182 -5.81 -10.29 -11.77
CA THR A 182 -4.63 -9.65 -11.15
C THR A 182 -3.33 -10.13 -11.80
N VAL A 183 -3.21 -11.43 -12.08
CA VAL A 183 -2.05 -11.99 -12.80
C VAL A 183 -1.97 -11.44 -14.22
N VAL A 184 -3.08 -11.45 -14.97
CA VAL A 184 -3.13 -10.93 -16.34
C VAL A 184 -2.71 -9.47 -16.39
N ILE A 185 -3.26 -8.62 -15.53
CA ILE A 185 -2.90 -7.19 -15.47
C ILE A 185 -1.42 -7.01 -15.12
N THR A 186 -0.90 -7.78 -14.18
CA THR A 186 0.51 -7.69 -13.77
C THR A 186 1.45 -8.08 -14.92
N VAL A 187 1.11 -9.14 -15.65
CA VAL A 187 1.87 -9.59 -16.84
C VAL A 187 1.82 -8.54 -17.95
N LEU A 188 0.64 -7.97 -18.24
CA LEU A 188 0.48 -6.91 -19.23
C LEU A 188 1.32 -5.67 -18.89
N ILE A 189 1.30 -5.23 -17.63
CA ILE A 189 2.11 -4.11 -17.16
C ILE A 189 3.60 -4.43 -17.34
N ALA A 190 4.05 -5.65 -16.99
CA ALA A 190 5.45 -6.05 -17.16
C ALA A 190 5.88 -6.04 -18.63
N PHE A 191 5.02 -6.46 -19.56
CA PHE A 191 5.28 -6.37 -21.00
C PHE A 191 5.37 -4.93 -21.50
N VAL A 192 4.43 -4.07 -21.08
CA VAL A 192 4.44 -2.64 -21.44
C VAL A 192 5.71 -1.96 -20.94
N VAL A 193 6.09 -2.20 -19.68
CA VAL A 193 7.31 -1.64 -19.08
C VAL A 193 8.56 -2.11 -19.81
N LYS A 194 8.66 -3.41 -20.16
CA LYS A 194 9.78 -3.91 -20.97
C LYS A 194 9.84 -3.28 -22.35
N GLY A 195 8.70 -3.13 -23.03
CA GLY A 195 8.63 -2.51 -24.36
C GLY A 195 9.04 -1.04 -24.35
N ILE A 196 8.61 -0.27 -23.33
CA ILE A 196 9.07 1.11 -23.13
C ILE A 196 10.56 1.15 -22.82
N GLY A 197 11.05 0.26 -21.95
CA GLY A 197 12.47 0.17 -21.61
C GLY A 197 13.35 -0.06 -22.83
N GLN A 198 12.97 -0.98 -23.72
CA GLN A 198 13.70 -1.24 -24.96
C GLN A 198 13.75 -0.02 -25.88
N LYS A 199 12.61 0.67 -26.05
CA LYS A 199 12.49 1.88 -26.89
C LYS A 199 13.35 3.05 -26.41
N ILE A 200 13.59 3.17 -25.10
CA ILE A 200 14.44 4.23 -24.51
C ILE A 200 15.94 3.90 -24.66
N THR A 201 16.33 2.62 -24.60
CA THR A 201 17.73 2.18 -24.77
C THR A 201 18.22 2.07 -26.22
N GLY A 202 17.46 2.54 -27.21
CA GLY A 202 17.96 2.64 -28.60
C GLY A 202 18.30 1.29 -29.24
N LYS A 203 17.50 0.26 -28.96
CA LYS A 203 17.42 -0.96 -29.78
C LYS A 203 16.03 -1.10 -30.37
#